data_AF-A0A327V4W2-F1
#
_entry.id   AF-A0A327V4W2-F1
#
_cell.length_a   1.000
_cell.length_b   1.000
_cell.length_c   1.000
_cell.angle_alpha   90.00
_cell.angle_beta   90.00
_cell.angle_gamma   90.00
#
_symmetry.space_group_name_H-M   'P 1'
#
loop_
_entity.id
_entity.type
_entity.pdbx_description
1 polymer ?
#
loop_
_entity_poly.entity_id
_entity_poly.type
_entity_poly.pdbx_seq_one_letter_code
_entity_poly.pdbx_strand_id
1 'polypeptide(L)'
;MFGISEAAVLIIVAVLVFGAKKLPELARSAGKSLRILKSEAKALKSEGRAEGADSPSAARYSVRPAPGERPGARSDQDPGGAPRGS
;
A
#
# COMPACT_ATOMS: atom_id res chain seq x y z
N MET A 1 -2.74 -37.74 -4.87
CA MET A 1 -3.55 -36.54 -4.56
C MET A 1 -3.02 -35.87 -3.29
N PHE A 2 -1.78 -35.35 -3.29
CA PHE A 2 -1.11 -34.89 -2.07
C PHE A 2 -0.56 -33.45 -2.10
N GLY A 3 -0.64 -32.73 -3.21
CA GLY A 3 0.04 -31.43 -3.34
C GLY A 3 -0.45 -30.31 -2.41
N ILE A 4 -1.77 -30.12 -2.27
CA ILE A 4 -2.32 -28.99 -1.49
C ILE A 4 -2.45 -29.37 -0.01
N SER A 5 -2.92 -30.58 0.29
CA SER A 5 -3.10 -31.04 1.68
C SER A 5 -1.78 -31.12 2.44
N GLU A 6 -0.69 -31.58 1.80
CA GLU A 6 0.63 -31.65 2.43
C GLU A 6 1.23 -30.25 2.65
N ALA A 7 1.12 -29.38 1.64
CA ALA A 7 1.55 -27.99 1.76
C ALA A 7 0.81 -27.25 2.89
N ALA A 8 -0.49 -27.51 3.07
CA ALA A 8 -1.27 -26.92 4.16
C ALA A 8 -0.72 -27.33 5.53
N VAL A 9 -0.37 -28.60 5.73
CA VAL A 9 0.23 -29.07 6.98
C VAL A 9 1.57 -28.41 7.24
N LEU A 10 2.45 -28.30 6.23
CA LEU A 10 3.74 -27.62 6.38
C LEU A 10 3.59 -26.14 6.72
N ILE A 11 2.64 -25.44 6.10
CA ILE A 11 2.36 -24.04 6.42
C ILE A 11 1.85 -23.88 7.85
N ILE A 12 0.96 -24.77 8.31
CA ILE A 12 0.47 -24.76 9.70
C ILE A 12 1.65 -24.92 10.67
N VAL A 13 2.53 -25.91 10.44
CA VAL A 13 3.72 -26.13 11.28
C VAL A 13 4.65 -24.91 11.26
N ALA A 14 4.91 -24.33 10.09
CA ALA A 14 5.71 -23.12 9.98
C ALA A 14 5.10 -21.95 10.76
N VAL A 15 3.77 -21.74 10.68
CA VAL A 15 3.07 -20.70 11.44
C VAL A 15 3.16 -20.95 12.94
N LEU A 16 3.13 -22.19 13.40
CA LEU A 16 3.29 -22.51 14.83
C LEU A 16 4.71 -22.20 15.34
N VAL A 17 5.74 -22.51 14.55
CA VAL A 17 7.14 -22.27 14.93
C VAL A 17 7.51 -20.79 14.86
N PHE A 18 7.18 -20.12 13.75
CA PHE A 18 7.55 -18.73 13.53
C PHE A 18 6.54 -17.74 14.15
N GLY A 19 5.29 -18.15 14.31
CA GLY A 19 4.20 -17.32 14.82
C GLY A 19 3.44 -16.57 13.72
N ALA A 20 2.12 -16.45 13.86
CA ALA A 20 1.23 -15.83 12.88
C ALA A 20 1.56 -14.35 12.56
N LYS A 21 2.24 -13.64 13.47
CA LYS A 21 2.65 -12.23 13.26
C LYS A 21 4.01 -12.11 12.56
N LYS A 22 4.86 -13.14 12.60
CA LYS A 22 6.22 -13.10 12.02
C LYS A 22 6.26 -13.51 10.56
N LEU A 23 5.44 -14.46 10.11
CA LEU A 23 5.31 -14.77 8.68
C LEU A 23 4.99 -13.54 7.82
N PRO A 24 3.94 -12.74 8.12
CA PRO A 24 3.62 -11.58 7.29
C PRO A 24 4.66 -10.46 7.42
N GLU A 25 5.32 -10.36 8.57
CA GLU A 25 6.38 -9.38 8.80
C GLU A 25 7.64 -9.69 7.97
N LEU A 26 8.09 -10.96 8.00
CA LEU A 26 9.18 -11.47 7.17
C LEU A 26 8.84 -11.39 5.68
N ALA A 27 7.62 -11.75 5.27
CA ALA A 27 7.19 -11.63 3.88
C ALA A 27 7.17 -10.16 3.42
N ARG A 28 6.76 -9.22 4.28
CA ARG A 28 6.76 -7.78 3.97
C ARG A 28 8.19 -7.22 3.87
N SER A 29 9.07 -7.55 4.81
CA SER A 29 10.46 -7.06 4.80
C SER A 29 11.28 -7.68 3.66
N ALA A 30 11.14 -8.99 3.42
CA ALA A 30 11.73 -9.68 2.28
C ALA A 30 11.14 -9.16 0.96
N GLY A 31 9.83 -8.96 0.87
CA GLY A 31 9.16 -8.41 -0.32
C GLY A 31 9.64 -7.00 -0.68
N LYS A 32 9.89 -6.14 0.32
CA LYS A 32 10.47 -4.81 0.10
C LYS A 32 11.89 -4.89 -0.50
N SER A 33 12.71 -5.78 0.03
CA SER A 33 14.09 -6.01 -0.46
C SER A 33 14.09 -6.62 -1.87
N LEU A 34 13.27 -7.66 -2.10
CA LEU A 34 13.08 -8.28 -3.40
C LEU A 34 12.53 -7.32 -4.45
N ARG A 35 11.71 -6.33 -4.07
CA ARG A 35 11.22 -5.31 -5.00
C ARG A 35 12.36 -4.44 -5.52
N ILE A 36 13.29 -4.04 -4.66
CA ILE A 36 14.46 -3.23 -5.02
C ILE A 36 15.37 -4.04 -5.94
N LEU A 37 15.71 -5.27 -5.53
CA LEU A 37 16.50 -6.21 -6.31
C LEU A 37 15.84 -6.52 -7.66
N LYS A 38 14.51 -6.67 -7.70
CA LYS A 38 13.75 -6.90 -8.94
C LYS A 38 13.74 -5.67 -9.85
N SER A 39 13.67 -4.46 -9.32
CA SER A 39 13.76 -3.24 -10.13
C SER A 39 15.16 -3.05 -10.71
N GLU A 40 16.22 -3.30 -9.95
CA GLU A 40 17.59 -3.25 -10.43
C GLU A 40 17.86 -4.36 -11.45
N ALA A 41 17.45 -5.60 -11.15
CA ALA A 41 17.54 -6.71 -12.10
C ALA A 41 16.72 -6.46 -13.37
N LYS A 42 15.56 -5.80 -13.28
CA LYS A 42 14.76 -5.39 -14.44
C LYS A 42 15.48 -4.31 -15.23
N ALA A 43 16.12 -3.33 -14.59
CA ALA A 43 16.90 -2.30 -15.28
C ALA A 43 18.06 -2.92 -16.06
N LEU A 44 18.81 -3.85 -15.46
CA LEU A 44 19.87 -4.58 -16.16
C LEU A 44 19.34 -5.44 -17.32
N LYS A 45 18.22 -6.13 -17.12
CA LYS A 45 17.56 -6.90 -18.18
C LYS A 45 16.98 -6.01 -19.28
N SER A 46 16.54 -4.80 -18.92
CA SER A 46 15.98 -3.80 -19.82
C SER A 46 17.08 -3.07 -20.58
N GLU A 47 18.25 -2.81 -20.01
CA GLU A 47 19.38 -2.21 -20.73
C GLU A 47 19.91 -3.17 -21.81
N GLY A 48 19.79 -4.49 -21.59
CA GLY A 48 19.98 -5.50 -22.63
C GLY A 48 18.81 -5.67 -23.62
N ARG A 49 17.69 -4.92 -23.49
CA ARG A 49 16.49 -5.11 -24.33
C ARG A 49 15.70 -3.85 -24.70
N ALA A 50 16.06 -2.64 -24.26
CA ALA A 50 15.19 -1.47 -24.35
C ALA A 50 15.79 -0.35 -25.20
N GLU A 51 15.50 -0.43 -26.49
CA GLU A 51 14.62 0.58 -27.06
C GLU A 51 13.17 0.11 -26.84
N GLY A 52 12.36 0.94 -26.17
CA GLY A 52 10.90 0.82 -26.20
C GLY A 52 10.22 0.25 -24.95
N ALA A 53 9.42 1.13 -24.33
CA ALA A 53 8.27 0.85 -23.47
C ALA A 53 8.52 0.07 -22.17
N ASP A 54 8.52 0.77 -21.03
CA ASP A 54 7.29 0.92 -20.24
C ASP A 54 7.65 1.56 -18.89
N SER A 55 7.22 2.80 -18.72
CA SER A 55 7.21 3.47 -17.42
C SER A 55 5.78 3.40 -16.88
N PRO A 56 5.51 2.48 -15.95
CA PRO A 56 4.46 2.72 -14.98
C PRO A 56 5.01 2.43 -13.58
N SER A 57 5.44 3.48 -12.89
CA SER A 57 5.45 3.44 -11.43
C SER A 57 5.07 4.82 -10.90
N ALA A 58 3.83 4.99 -10.47
CA ALA A 58 3.35 4.45 -9.19
C ALA A 58 4.14 4.99 -7.99
N ALA A 59 4.39 6.31 -8.00
CA ALA A 59 4.70 7.12 -6.82
C ALA A 59 3.54 8.08 -6.43
N ARG A 60 2.35 7.99 -7.05
CA ARG A 60 1.18 8.82 -6.71
C ARG A 60 0.12 8.16 -5.82
N TYR A 61 0.43 7.04 -5.17
CA TYR A 61 -0.48 6.47 -4.17
C TYR A 61 0.27 5.89 -2.98
N SER A 62 1.12 6.72 -2.39
CA SER A 62 1.50 6.56 -0.99
C SER A 62 1.30 7.92 -0.32
N VAL A 63 0.10 8.08 0.24
CA VAL A 63 -0.24 9.05 1.30
C VAL A 63 0.07 10.51 0.97
N ARG A 64 -0.88 11.18 0.30
CA ARG A 64 -1.13 12.61 0.54
C ARG A 64 -2.32 12.70 1.51
N PRO A 65 -2.14 13.04 2.79
CA PRO A 65 -3.26 13.54 3.57
C PRO A 65 -3.72 14.83 2.87
N ALA A 66 -4.98 14.91 2.48
CA ALA A 66 -5.53 16.13 1.90
C ALA A 66 -5.40 17.27 2.92
N PRO A 67 -4.66 18.34 2.63
CA PRO A 67 -4.71 19.56 3.43
C PRO A 67 -6.06 20.21 3.12
N GLY A 68 -7.08 19.96 3.93
CA GLY A 68 -8.44 20.40 3.58
C GLY A 68 -9.53 20.21 4.63
N GLU A 69 -9.45 19.22 5.51
CA GLU A 69 -10.41 19.12 6.62
C GLU A 69 -9.91 19.94 7.81
N ARG A 70 -10.14 21.26 7.71
CA ARG A 70 -10.39 22.07 8.89
C ARG A 70 -11.74 21.57 9.44
N PRO A 71 -11.82 21.01 10.66
CA PRO A 71 -13.10 20.90 11.33
C PRO A 71 -13.59 22.34 11.50
N GLY A 72 -14.50 22.75 10.61
CA GLY A 72 -15.17 24.03 10.63
C GLY A 72 -15.99 24.09 11.91
N ALA A 73 -15.34 24.52 12.99
CA ALA A 73 -16.01 25.15 14.10
C ALA A 73 -16.75 26.36 13.52
N ARG A 74 -18.09 26.28 13.60
CA ARG A 74 -19.04 27.40 13.55
C ARG A 74 -18.96 28.30 12.32
N SER A 75 -19.99 28.23 11.50
CA SER A 75 -20.94 29.33 11.29
C SER A 75 -21.80 29.01 10.07
N ASP A 76 -23.04 29.51 10.10
CA ASP A 76 -23.87 29.76 8.91
C ASP A 76 -24.77 28.64 8.39
N GLN A 77 -25.62 28.10 9.28
CA GLN A 77 -26.97 27.67 8.87
C GLN A 77 -28.02 28.17 9.87
N ASP A 78 -28.43 29.43 9.72
CA ASP A 78 -29.83 29.83 9.85
C ASP A 78 -30.09 31.11 9.00
N PRO A 79 -30.79 31.00 7.86
CA PRO A 79 -31.25 32.15 7.10
C PRO A 79 -32.71 32.45 7.47
N GLY A 80 -32.94 33.31 8.44
CA GLY A 80 -34.31 33.69 8.82
C GLY A 80 -34.40 34.90 9.74
N GLY A 81 -34.87 36.03 9.22
CA GLY A 81 -35.34 37.15 10.04
C GLY A 81 -34.73 38.49 9.66
N ALA A 82 -35.50 39.27 8.91
CA ALA A 82 -35.18 40.61 8.43
C ALA A 82 -35.30 41.70 9.55
N PRO A 83 -35.35 43.01 9.26
CA PRO A 83 -34.22 43.91 9.51
C PRO A 83 -34.58 45.16 10.37
N ARG A 84 -33.58 46.03 10.62
CA ARG A 84 -33.70 47.45 11.06
C ARG A 84 -34.14 47.60 12.54
N GLY A 85 -33.44 48.34 13.41
CA GLY A 85 -32.95 49.71 13.31
C GLY A 85 -33.66 50.53 14.41
N SER A 86 -32.91 51.45 15.05
CA SER A 86 -33.29 52.41 16.11
C SER A 86 -33.72 51.87 17.48
#